data_AF-A0A1H3FET7-F1
#
_entry.id   AF-A0A1H3FET7-F1
#
_cell.length_a   1.000
_cell.length_b   1.000
_cell.length_c   1.000
_cell.angle_alpha   90.00
_cell.angle_beta   90.00
_cell.angle_gamma   90.00
#
_symmetry.space_group_name_H-M   'P 1'
#
loop_
_entity.id
_entity.type
_entity.pdbx_description
1 polymer ?
#
loop_
_entity_poly.entity_id
_entity_poly.type
_entity_poly.pdbx_seq_one_letter_code
_entity_poly.pdbx_strand_id
1 'polypeptide(L)' 'MSSFAEKLIKQGEERGEIRGTIKGKQDLLIKLLRRKFGLSSSNEKIIRSVTDEVKLDAAAEAILDAKSKDEVLKLLGQ' A
#
# COMPACT_ATOMS: atom_id res chain seq x y z
N MET A 1 -3.60 -30.55 -20.07
CA MET A 1 -4.27 -29.22 -20.10
C MET A 1 -4.97 -29.05 -18.77
N SER A 2 -4.84 -27.90 -18.10
CA SER A 2 -5.55 -27.63 -16.84
C SER A 2 -7.04 -27.40 -17.08
N SER A 3 -7.89 -27.81 -16.14
CA SER A 3 -9.34 -27.62 -16.25
C SER A 3 -9.74 -26.13 -16.18
N PHE A 4 -10.94 -25.79 -16.65
CA PHE A 4 -11.46 -24.41 -16.51
C PHE A 4 -11.53 -23.99 -15.03
N ALA A 5 -11.91 -24.91 -14.14
CA ALA A 5 -11.95 -24.68 -12.70
C ALA A 5 -10.56 -24.37 -12.11
N GLU A 6 -9.53 -25.14 -12.49
CA GLU A 6 -8.14 -24.87 -12.06
C GLU A 6 -7.66 -23.48 -12.48
N LYS A 7 -8.01 -23.04 -13.69
CA LYS A 7 -7.67 -21.68 -14.15
C LYS A 7 -8.33 -20.60 -13.31
N LEU A 8 -9.58 -20.80 -12.90
CA LEU A 8 -10.29 -19.84 -12.04
C LEU A 8 -9.71 -19.80 -10.63
N ILE A 9 -9.36 -20.96 -10.05
CA ILE A 9 -8.70 -21.03 -8.74
C ILE A 9 -7.38 -20.27 -8.78
N LYS A 10 -6.53 -20.56 -9.77
CA LYS A 10 -5.23 -19.89 -9.93
C LYS A 10 -5.37 -18.37 -10.08
N GLN A 11 -6.32 -17.90 -10.90
CA GLN A 11 -6.60 -16.47 -11.02
C GLN A 11 -7.08 -15.85 -9.69
N GLY A 12 -7.83 -16.59 -8.89
CA GLY A 12 -8.26 -16.17 -7.56
C GLY A 12 -7.09 -16.02 -6.60
N GLU A 13 -6.18 -17.00 -6.59
CA GLU A 13 -4.95 -16.99 -5.79
C GLU A 13 -4.05 -15.81 -6.17
N GLU A 14 -3.75 -15.62 -7.46
CA GLU A 14 -2.95 -14.50 -7.97
C GLU A 14 -3.55 -13.14 -7.56
N ARG A 15 -4.87 -12.98 -7.70
CA ARG A 15 -5.57 -11.75 -7.26
C ARG A 15 -5.51 -11.57 -5.75
N GLY A 16 -5.57 -12.68 -5.00
CA GLY A 16 -5.47 -12.69 -3.54
C GLY A 16 -4.10 -12.23 -3.07
N GLU A 17 -3.03 -12.76 -3.67
CA GLU A 17 -1.65 -12.39 -3.37
C GLU A 17 -1.37 -10.91 -3.66
N ILE A 18 -1.83 -10.40 -4.80
CA ILE A 18 -1.68 -8.98 -5.16
C ILE A 18 -2.40 -8.10 -4.14
N ARG A 19 -3.67 -8.42 -3.80
CA ARG A 19 -4.44 -7.65 -2.81
C ARG A 19 -3.81 -7.72 -1.42
N GLY A 20 -3.30 -8.88 -1.02
CA GLY A 20 -2.60 -9.08 0.24
C GLY A 20 -1.33 -8.25 0.34
N THR A 21 -0.53 -8.24 -0.74
CA THR A 21 0.70 -7.45 -0.85
C THR A 21 0.43 -5.96 -0.74
N ILE A 22 -0.54 -5.45 -1.49
CA ILE A 22 -0.98 -4.04 -1.41
C ILE A 22 -1.42 -3.71 0.01
N LYS A 23 -2.27 -4.53 0.64
CA LYS A 23 -2.75 -4.29 1.99
C LYS A 23 -1.60 -4.26 3.01
N GLY A 24 -0.66 -5.19 2.90
CA GLY A 24 0.53 -5.23 3.77
C GLY A 24 1.39 -3.98 3.64
N LYS A 25 1.59 -3.48 2.42
CA LYS A 25 2.33 -2.24 2.16
C LYS A 25 1.61 -1.01 2.71
N GLN A 26 0.29 -0.92 2.55
CA GLN A 26 -0.52 0.12 3.18
C GLN A 26 -0.39 0.08 4.71
N ASP A 27 -0.51 -1.11 5.33
CA ASP A 27 -0.38 -1.30 6.78
C ASP A 27 0.98 -0.84 7.30
N LEU A 28 2.05 -1.21 6.59
CA LEU A 28 3.41 -0.79 6.91
C LEU A 28 3.56 0.73 6.84
N LEU A 29 3.11 1.34 5.73
CA LEU A 29 3.20 2.78 5.53
C LEU A 29 2.44 3.56 6.62
N ILE A 30 1.22 3.12 6.96
CA ILE A 30 0.41 3.69 8.05
C ILE A 30 1.16 3.60 9.39
N LYS A 31 1.73 2.44 9.71
CA LYS A 31 2.47 2.23 10.96
C LYS A 31 3.70 3.14 11.05
N LEU A 32 4.44 3.27 9.95
CA LEU A 32 5.64 4.11 9.88
C LEU A 32 5.29 5.61 10.01
N LEU A 33 4.31 6.10 9.25
CA LEU A 33 3.87 7.50 9.32
C LEU A 33 3.31 7.85 10.71
N ARG A 34 2.46 6.98 11.26
CA ARG A 34 1.90 7.19 12.61
C ARG A 34 3.00 7.29 13.67
N ARG A 35 4.08 6.50 13.53
CA ARG A 35 5.21 6.53 14.46
C ARG A 35 6.11 7.75 14.27
N LYS A 36 6.42 8.16 13.04
CA LYS A 36 7.36 9.26 12.78
C LYS A 36 6.73 10.65 12.92
N PHE A 37 5.52 10.84 12.41
CA PHE A 37 4.89 12.16 12.29
C PHE A 37 3.51 12.27 12.96
N GLY A 38 2.97 11.15 13.45
CA GLY A 38 1.54 11.04 13.73
C GLY A 38 0.72 10.98 12.44
N LEU A 39 -0.47 10.37 12.51
CA LEU A 39 -1.33 10.20 11.36
C LEU A 39 -2.80 10.37 11.74
N SER A 40 -3.52 11.21 11.02
CA SER A 40 -4.97 11.35 11.16
C SER A 40 -5.69 10.20 10.48
N SER A 41 -6.93 9.95 10.90
CA SER A 41 -7.82 8.98 10.27
C SER A 41 -8.17 9.35 8.80
N SER A 42 -8.11 10.63 8.42
CA SER A 42 -8.26 11.05 7.02
C SER A 42 -7.09 10.59 6.14
N ASN A 43 -5.86 10.78 6.62
CA ASN A 43 -4.65 10.41 5.88
C ASN A 43 -4.50 8.89 5.81
N GLU A 44 -4.92 8.18 6.84
CA GLU A 44 -5.03 6.73 6.79
C GLU A 44 -5.98 6.26 5.68
N LYS A 45 -7.15 6.86 5.53
CA LYS A 45 -8.09 6.53 4.43
C LYS A 45 -7.48 6.76 3.05
N ILE A 46 -6.70 7.83 2.89
CA ILE A 46 -5.97 8.11 1.64
C ILE A 46 -5.04 6.95 1.33
N ILE A 47 -4.18 6.54 2.28
CA ILE A 47 -3.25 5.41 2.08
C ILE A 47 -4.00 4.11 1.75
N ARG A 48 -5.14 3.84 2.43
CA ARG A 48 -5.98 2.65 2.17
C ARG A 48 -6.58 2.61 0.77
N SER A 49 -6.73 3.77 0.12
CA SER A 49 -7.25 3.85 -1.24
C SER A 49 -6.18 3.61 -2.32
N VAL A 50 -4.89 3.64 -1.95
CA VAL A 50 -3.79 3.47 -2.91
C VAL A 50 -3.60 1.99 -3.22
N THR A 51 -3.81 1.62 -4.48
CA THR A 51 -3.57 0.25 -4.99
C THR A 51 -2.27 0.12 -5.79
N ASP A 52 -1.61 1.25 -6.05
CA ASP A 52 -0.33 1.29 -6.76
C ASP A 52 0.79 0.91 -5.81
N GLU A 53 1.32 -0.30 -6.03
CA GLU A 53 2.39 -0.88 -5.22
C GLU A 53 3.67 -0.05 -5.24
N VAL A 54 4.02 0.50 -6.40
CA VAL A 54 5.27 1.27 -6.59
C VAL A 54 5.20 2.58 -5.80
N LYS A 55 4.03 3.22 -5.76
CA LYS A 55 3.83 4.43 -4.95
C LYS A 55 3.90 4.14 -3.45
N LEU A 56 3.35 3.01 -3.02
CA LEU A 56 3.42 2.61 -1.60
C LEU A 56 4.86 2.35 -1.17
N ASP A 57 5.67 1.71 -2.01
CA ASP A 57 7.09 1.47 -1.73
C ASP A 57 7.88 2.78 -1.72
N ALA A 58 7.72 3.63 -2.74
CA ALA A 58 8.39 4.92 -2.80
C ALA A 58 8.04 5.81 -1.58
N ALA A 59 6.77 5.80 -1.16
CA ALA A 59 6.33 6.50 0.04
C ALA A 59 6.96 5.90 1.31
N ALA A 60 7.09 4.57 1.41
CA ALA A 60 7.70 3.91 2.55
C ALA A 60 9.20 4.22 2.66
N GLU A 61 9.92 4.25 1.53
CA GLU A 61 11.34 4.62 1.48
C GLU A 61 11.54 6.10 1.84
N ALA A 62 10.71 6.99 1.30
CA ALA A 62 10.79 8.43 1.57
C ALA A 62 10.60 8.78 3.05
N ILE A 63 10.01 7.89 3.86
CA ILE A 63 9.88 8.10 5.31
C ILE A 63 11.24 8.29 5.98
N LEU A 64 12.32 7.70 5.48
CA LEU A 64 13.63 7.84 6.12
C LEU A 64 14.08 9.31 6.12
N ASP A 65 13.97 9.98 4.97
CA ASP A 65 14.51 11.33 4.75
C ASP A 65 13.48 12.44 4.90
N ALA A 66 12.19 12.13 4.80
CA ALA A 66 11.12 13.13 4.85
C ALA A 66 11.16 13.94 6.16
N LYS A 67 10.86 15.25 6.04
CA LYS A 67 10.76 16.18 7.16
C LYS A 67 9.33 16.32 7.66
N SER A 68 8.35 15.90 6.87
CA SER A 68 6.94 15.95 7.22
C SER A 68 6.16 14.78 6.60
N LYS A 69 4.99 14.49 7.15
CA LYS A 69 4.04 13.52 6.56
C LYS A 69 3.56 13.95 5.17
N ASP A 70 3.44 15.25 4.92
CA ASP A 70 2.90 15.78 3.67
C ASP A 70 3.85 15.54 2.50
N GLU A 71 5.17 15.58 2.72
CA GLU A 71 6.18 15.17 1.72
C GLU A 71 6.00 13.72 1.27
N VAL A 72 5.70 12.83 2.21
CA VAL A 72 5.45 11.40 1.91
C VAL A 72 4.11 11.21 1.20
N LEU A 73 3.05 11.89 1.65
CA LEU A 73 1.70 11.73 1.10
C LEU A 73 1.58 12.24 -0.34
N LYS A 74 2.38 13.24 -0.75
CA LYS A 74 2.45 13.71 -2.15
C LYS A 74 2.81 12.58 -3.12
N LEU A 75 3.65 11.64 -2.70
CA LEU A 75 4.07 10.50 -3.53
C LEU A 75 2.92 9.54 -3.85
N LEU A 76 1.82 9.60 -3.08
CA LEU A 76 0.61 8.82 -3.32
C LEU A 76 -0.29 9.43 -4.40
N GLY A 77 0.05 10.61 -4.94
CA GLY A 77 -0.74 11.34 -5.93
C GLY A 77 -1.66 12.40 -5.34
N GLN A 78 -1.21 13.05 -4.25
CA GLN A 78 -1.83 14.26 -3.70
C GLN A 78 -1.06 15.51 -4.10
#